data_AF-A0AAE5QUX9-F1
#
_entry.id   AF-A0AAE5QUX9-F1
#
_cell.length_a   1.000
_cell.length_b   1.000
_cell.length_c   1.000
_cell.angle_alpha   90.00
_cell.angle_beta   90.00
_cell.angle_gamma   90.00
#
_symmetry.space_group_name_H-M   'P 1'
#
loop_
_entity.id
_entity.type
_entity.pdbx_description
1 polymer ?
#
loop_
_entity_poly.entity_id
_entity_poly.type
_entity_poly.pdbx_seq_one_letter_code
_entity_poly.pdbx_strand_id
1 'polypeptide(L)'
;TALGHKVTQVATGPLALQAASDATFDAVILDRMLPGLDGLEVLRDLRAIPNRVPVLVLTALGGIADRVDGLDAGADDYLVKPFAFVELAARLNALARRVPGPEQATRIEVGEIALDLLRREVTRCGKPVHLQPREFALLEQLMRHAG
;
A
#
# COMPACT_ATOMS: atom_id res chain seq x y z
N THR A 1 -3.65 13.93 4.24
CA THR A 1 -4.69 13.75 5.29
C THR A 1 -4.05 13.87 6.67
N ALA A 2 -4.80 13.76 7.78
CA ALA A 2 -4.25 13.78 9.15
C ALA A 2 -3.16 12.70 9.41
N LEU A 3 -3.11 11.66 8.57
CA LEU A 3 -2.12 10.58 8.61
C LEU A 3 -0.97 10.78 7.59
N GLY A 4 -0.89 11.92 6.90
CA GLY A 4 0.17 12.20 5.92
C GLY A 4 -0.01 11.56 4.53
N HIS A 5 -1.09 10.83 4.29
CA HIS A 5 -1.34 10.22 2.97
C HIS A 5 -1.77 11.25 1.91
N LYS A 6 -1.29 11.05 0.68
CA LYS A 6 -1.89 11.64 -0.53
C LYS A 6 -3.07 10.78 -0.94
N VAL A 7 -4.26 11.38 -1.03
CA VAL A 7 -5.51 10.66 -1.27
C VAL A 7 -6.19 11.21 -2.49
N THR A 8 -6.58 10.30 -3.39
CA THR A 8 -7.49 10.58 -4.51
C THR A 8 -8.81 9.89 -4.20
N GLN A 9 -9.92 10.60 -4.33
CA GLN A 9 -11.26 10.07 -4.12
C GLN A 9 -12.05 10.11 -5.43
N VAL A 10 -12.76 9.03 -5.72
CA VAL A 10 -13.70 8.90 -6.83
C VAL A 10 -14.99 8.28 -6.30
N ALA A 11 -16.11 8.54 -6.98
CA ALA A 11 -17.44 8.19 -6.49
C ALA A 11 -18.13 7.05 -7.29
N THR A 12 -17.53 6.56 -8.37
CA THR A 12 -18.12 5.54 -9.26
C THR A 12 -17.05 4.54 -9.71
N GLY A 13 -17.47 3.32 -10.01
CA GLY A 13 -16.56 2.28 -10.48
C GLY A 13 -15.80 2.62 -11.77
N PRO A 14 -16.44 3.21 -12.80
CA PRO A 14 -15.73 3.65 -14.00
C PRO A 14 -14.63 4.69 -13.71
N LEU A 15 -14.89 5.65 -12.81
CA LEU A 15 -13.87 6.62 -12.41
C LEU A 15 -12.73 5.98 -11.59
N ALA A 16 -13.02 4.90 -10.84
CA ALA A 16 -12.00 4.14 -10.14
C ALA A 16 -11.04 3.41 -11.10
N LEU A 17 -11.58 2.77 -12.15
CA LEU A 17 -10.76 2.13 -13.18
C LEU A 17 -9.92 3.15 -13.96
N GLN A 18 -10.50 4.30 -14.29
CA GLN A 18 -9.77 5.39 -14.93
C GLN A 18 -8.63 5.89 -14.02
N ALA A 19 -8.92 6.19 -12.75
CA ALA A 19 -7.91 6.66 -11.81
C ALA A 19 -6.77 5.65 -11.62
N ALA A 20 -7.09 4.35 -11.51
CA ALA A 20 -6.11 3.28 -11.38
C ALA A 20 -5.28 3.03 -12.66
N SER A 21 -5.75 3.52 -13.82
CA SER A 21 -5.00 3.50 -15.08
C SER A 21 -4.10 4.72 -15.22
N ASP A 22 -4.56 5.89 -14.74
CA ASP A 22 -3.85 7.16 -14.84
C ASP A 22 -2.70 7.30 -13.81
N ALA A 23 -2.76 6.56 -12.70
CA ALA A 23 -1.77 6.66 -11.62
C ALA A 23 -1.58 5.33 -10.85
N THR A 24 -0.40 5.19 -10.23
CA THR A 24 -0.10 4.11 -9.29
C THR A 24 -0.51 4.48 -7.87
N PHE A 25 -1.04 3.51 -7.13
CA PHE A 25 -1.43 3.65 -5.72
C PHE A 25 -0.74 2.59 -4.86
N ASP A 26 -0.41 2.94 -3.62
CA ASP A 26 0.17 2.00 -2.65
C ASP A 26 -0.88 1.08 -2.00
N ALA A 27 -2.13 1.55 -1.97
CA ALA A 27 -3.29 0.81 -1.52
C ALA A 27 -4.58 1.48 -2.01
N VAL A 28 -5.65 0.70 -2.15
CA VAL A 28 -6.99 1.16 -2.51
C VAL A 28 -7.99 0.76 -1.43
N ILE A 29 -8.86 1.70 -1.06
CA ILE A 29 -10.07 1.41 -0.29
C ILE A 29 -11.23 1.41 -1.28
N LEU A 30 -11.95 0.30 -1.37
CA LEU A 30 -12.99 0.11 -2.36
C LEU A 30 -14.33 -0.16 -1.67
N ASP A 31 -15.34 0.65 -1.93
CA ASP A 31 -16.70 0.33 -1.49
C ASP A 31 -17.26 -0.80 -2.34
N ARG A 32 -17.89 -1.80 -1.71
CA ARG A 32 -18.58 -2.85 -2.47
C ARG A 32 -19.72 -2.26 -3.29
N MET A 33 -20.56 -1.43 -2.69
CA MET A 33 -21.75 -0.87 -3.34
C MET A 33 -21.43 0.45 -4.03
N LEU A 34 -20.70 0.40 -5.14
CA LEU A 34 -20.44 1.56 -5.98
C LEU A 34 -21.56 1.78 -7.02
N PRO A 35 -21.96 3.04 -7.28
CA PRO A 35 -22.84 3.36 -8.38
C PRO A 35 -22.19 3.05 -9.74
N GLY A 36 -22.99 2.51 -10.67
CA GLY A 36 -22.61 2.22 -12.05
C GLY A 36 -21.97 0.85 -12.24
N LEU A 37 -20.86 0.59 -11.55
CA LEU A 37 -20.14 -0.71 -11.60
C LEU A 37 -19.87 -1.15 -10.16
N ASP A 38 -20.20 -2.40 -9.83
CA ASP A 38 -20.04 -2.93 -8.48
C ASP A 38 -18.55 -2.98 -8.09
N GLY A 39 -18.25 -2.78 -6.80
CA GLY A 39 -16.88 -2.76 -6.32
C GLY A 39 -16.13 -4.07 -6.57
N LEU A 40 -16.80 -5.22 -6.55
CA LEU A 40 -16.13 -6.48 -6.88
C LEU A 40 -15.87 -6.62 -8.39
N GLU A 41 -16.70 -6.03 -9.24
CA GLU A 41 -16.43 -5.97 -10.68
C GLU A 41 -15.24 -5.05 -10.98
N VAL A 42 -15.17 -3.87 -10.35
CA VAL A 42 -14.00 -2.98 -10.41
C VAL A 42 -12.73 -3.75 -10.00
N LEU A 43 -12.79 -4.50 -8.90
CA LEU A 43 -11.67 -5.28 -8.42
C LEU A 43 -11.25 -6.37 -9.42
N ARG A 44 -12.20 -7.10 -10.02
CA ARG A 44 -11.89 -8.10 -11.06
C ARG A 44 -11.21 -7.47 -12.26
N ASP A 45 -11.70 -6.33 -12.72
CA ASP A 45 -11.10 -5.59 -13.85
C ASP A 45 -9.69 -5.10 -13.51
N LEU A 46 -9.46 -4.61 -12.29
CA LEU A 46 -8.12 -4.26 -11.80
C LEU A 46 -7.18 -5.47 -11.75
N ARG A 47 -7.68 -6.66 -11.44
CA ARG A 47 -6.87 -7.90 -11.39
C ARG A 47 -6.60 -8.50 -12.77
N ALA A 48 -7.45 -8.19 -13.76
CA ALA A 48 -7.29 -8.62 -15.15
C ALA A 48 -6.13 -7.91 -15.87
N ILE A 49 -5.75 -6.72 -15.41
CA ILE A 49 -4.55 -6.00 -15.86
C ILE A 49 -3.36 -6.31 -14.92
N PRO A 50 -2.09 -6.02 -15.30
CA PRO A 50 -0.93 -6.24 -14.43
C PRO A 50 -0.84 -5.21 -13.30
N ASN A 51 -1.96 -4.94 -12.62
CA ASN A 51 -2.05 -4.11 -11.43
C ASN A 51 -2.24 -5.02 -10.20
N ARG A 52 -1.29 -4.92 -9.26
CA ARG A 52 -1.27 -5.70 -8.01
C ARG A 52 -1.41 -4.81 -6.79
N VAL A 53 -2.01 -3.61 -6.95
CA VAL A 53 -2.29 -2.73 -5.82
C VAL A 53 -3.14 -3.48 -4.77
N PRO A 54 -2.76 -3.44 -3.48
CA PRO A 54 -3.55 -4.02 -2.42
C PRO A 54 -4.90 -3.31 -2.30
N VAL A 55 -5.97 -4.09 -2.18
CA VAL A 55 -7.34 -3.56 -2.08
C VAL A 55 -7.99 -4.00 -0.78
N LEU A 56 -8.43 -3.01 0.01
CA LEU A 56 -9.31 -3.19 1.16
C LEU A 56 -10.75 -2.94 0.74
N VAL A 57 -11.61 -3.96 0.78
CA VAL A 57 -13.02 -3.80 0.43
C VAL A 57 -13.85 -3.42 1.66
N LEU A 58 -14.63 -2.34 1.56
CA LEU A 58 -15.62 -1.95 2.55
C LEU A 58 -16.97 -2.56 2.20
N THR A 59 -17.59 -3.29 3.13
CA THR A 59 -18.87 -3.97 2.89
C THR A 59 -19.87 -3.69 4.00
N ALA A 60 -21.15 -3.52 3.68
CA ALA A 60 -22.22 -3.51 4.69
C ALA A 60 -22.68 -4.93 5.07
N LEU A 61 -22.25 -5.95 4.32
CA LEU A 61 -22.71 -7.32 4.42
C LEU A 61 -21.65 -8.17 5.14
N GLY A 62 -22.04 -8.74 6.28
CA GLY A 62 -21.16 -9.53 7.16
C GLY A 62 -21.25 -11.05 6.98
N GLY A 63 -22.02 -11.52 5.99
CA GLY A 63 -22.29 -12.95 5.73
C GLY A 63 -21.05 -13.71 5.27
N ILE A 64 -21.11 -15.05 5.34
CA ILE A 64 -20.01 -15.93 4.88
C ILE A 64 -19.88 -15.87 3.36
N ALA A 65 -21.00 -15.88 2.62
CA ALA A 65 -21.01 -15.81 1.15
C ALA A 65 -20.29 -14.57 0.63
N ASP A 66 -20.49 -13.42 1.28
CA ASP A 66 -19.88 -12.15 0.91
C ASP A 66 -18.37 -12.10 1.06
N ARG A 67 -17.81 -12.86 2.01
CA ARG A 67 -16.36 -12.98 2.19
C ARG A 67 -15.75 -13.90 1.13
N VAL A 68 -16.48 -14.94 0.74
CA VAL A 68 -16.07 -15.85 -0.34
C VAL A 68 -16.02 -15.08 -1.66
N ASP A 69 -17.06 -14.32 -2.00
CA ASP A 69 -17.11 -13.50 -3.22
C ASP A 69 -15.97 -12.46 -3.27
N GLY A 70 -15.65 -11.85 -2.13
CA GLY A 70 -14.56 -10.87 -2.02
C GLY A 70 -13.17 -11.49 -2.17
N LEU A 71 -12.94 -12.67 -1.60
CA LEU A 71 -11.70 -13.42 -1.78
C LEU A 71 -11.53 -13.92 -3.22
N ASP A 72 -12.61 -14.45 -3.82
CA ASP A 72 -12.61 -14.92 -5.21
C ASP A 72 -12.39 -13.77 -6.21
N ALA A 73 -12.85 -12.56 -5.90
CA ALA A 73 -12.57 -11.36 -6.69
C ALA A 73 -11.11 -10.87 -6.55
N GLY A 74 -10.35 -11.37 -5.57
CA GLY A 74 -8.95 -11.04 -5.36
C GLY A 74 -8.70 -9.86 -4.41
N ALA A 75 -9.56 -9.68 -3.41
CA ALA A 75 -9.38 -8.69 -2.36
C ALA A 75 -8.30 -9.15 -1.36
N ASP A 76 -7.51 -8.21 -0.84
CA ASP A 76 -6.43 -8.52 0.09
C ASP A 76 -6.87 -8.50 1.55
N ASP A 77 -7.90 -7.70 1.86
CA ASP A 77 -8.60 -7.66 3.15
C ASP A 77 -10.01 -7.07 2.96
N TYR A 78 -10.86 -7.21 3.97
CA TYR A 78 -12.20 -6.63 4.01
C TYR A 78 -12.50 -5.98 5.36
N LEU A 79 -13.33 -4.95 5.34
CA LEU A 79 -13.79 -4.24 6.53
C LEU A 79 -15.30 -4.02 6.49
N VAL A 80 -16.00 -4.52 7.50
CA VAL A 80 -17.46 -4.42 7.60
C VAL A 80 -17.85 -3.05 8.14
N LYS A 81 -18.91 -2.45 7.57
CA LYS A 81 -19.53 -1.21 8.05
C LYS A 81 -20.60 -1.53 9.11
N PRO A 82 -20.70 -0.73 10.19
CA PRO A 82 -19.85 0.41 10.55
C PRO A 82 -18.51 -0.04 11.14
N PHE A 83 -17.45 0.75 10.92
CA PHE A 83 -16.11 0.49 11.44
C PHE A 83 -15.53 1.70 12.17
N ALA A 84 -14.54 1.45 13.03
CA ALA A 84 -13.76 2.52 13.65
C ALA A 84 -12.68 3.01 12.68
N PHE A 85 -12.44 4.33 12.63
CA PHE A 85 -11.38 4.90 11.80
C PHE A 85 -9.99 4.32 12.14
N VAL A 86 -9.74 4.05 13.43
CA VAL A 86 -8.49 3.42 13.89
C VAL A 86 -8.30 2.02 13.29
N GLU A 87 -9.38 1.25 13.14
CA GLU A 87 -9.32 -0.08 12.52
C GLU A 87 -9.02 0.04 11.01
N LEU A 88 -9.72 0.93 10.31
CA LEU A 88 -9.45 1.21 8.90
C LEU A 88 -7.98 1.58 8.67
N ALA A 89 -7.47 2.53 9.47
CA ALA A 89 -6.08 2.98 9.38
C ALA A 89 -5.09 1.84 9.66
N ALA A 90 -5.35 0.99 10.67
CA ALA A 90 -4.50 -0.14 11.00
C ALA A 90 -4.44 -1.19 9.87
N ARG A 91 -5.59 -1.52 9.27
CA ARG A 91 -5.69 -2.46 8.14
C ARG A 91 -5.03 -1.92 6.89
N LEU A 92 -5.29 -0.65 6.54
CA LEU A 92 -4.67 0.00 5.39
C LEU A 92 -3.14 0.02 5.53
N ASN A 93 -2.62 0.36 6.71
CA ASN A 93 -1.19 0.32 7.00
C ASN A 93 -0.62 -1.11 6.90
N ALA A 94 -1.38 -2.12 7.30
CA ALA A 94 -0.95 -3.51 7.16
C ALA A 94 -0.90 -3.98 5.71
N LEU A 95 -1.85 -3.55 4.88
CA LEU A 95 -1.90 -3.83 3.45
C LEU A 95 -0.79 -3.15 2.66
N ALA A 96 -0.54 -1.87 2.92
CA ALA A 96 0.54 -1.12 2.26
C ALA A 96 1.93 -1.73 2.55
N ARG A 97 2.11 -2.38 3.71
CA ARG A 97 3.36 -3.13 4.01
C ARG A 97 3.51 -4.43 3.21
N ARG A 98 2.41 -4.98 2.66
CA ARG A 98 2.38 -6.27 1.93
C ARG A 98 2.57 -6.14 0.42
N VAL A 99 2.58 -4.92 -0.14
CA VAL A 99 2.96 -4.75 -1.54
C VAL A 99 4.36 -5.35 -1.71
N PRO A 100 4.56 -6.37 -2.56
CA PRO A 100 5.88 -6.72 -3.01
C PRO A 100 6.31 -5.61 -3.98
N GLY A 101 6.70 -4.46 -3.43
CA GLY A 101 7.77 -3.70 -4.04
C GLY A 101 9.02 -4.60 -4.07
N PRO A 102 10.00 -4.34 -4.95
CA PRO A 102 11.28 -5.06 -4.87
C PRO A 102 11.69 -5.01 -3.41
N GLU A 103 11.83 -6.20 -2.78
CA GLU A 103 12.08 -6.44 -1.35
C GLU A 103 12.39 -5.13 -0.64
N GLN A 104 11.55 -4.57 0.25
CA GLN A 104 11.84 -3.31 1.00
C GLN A 104 13.34 -3.06 1.03
N ALA A 105 13.87 -2.26 0.09
CA ALA A 105 15.25 -2.45 -0.39
C ALA A 105 16.14 -2.57 0.83
N THR A 106 16.53 -3.81 1.17
CA THR A 106 17.27 -4.07 2.41
C THR A 106 18.60 -3.34 2.33
N ARG A 107 18.93 -2.89 1.12
CA ARG A 107 19.99 -1.98 0.77
C ARG A 107 19.47 -0.66 0.16
N ILE A 108 19.87 0.49 0.71
CA ILE A 108 19.65 1.82 0.10
C ILE A 108 21.00 2.35 -0.39
N GLU A 109 21.12 2.75 -1.65
CA GLU A 109 22.35 3.33 -2.22
C GLU A 109 22.10 4.75 -2.75
N VAL A 110 22.93 5.70 -2.32
CA VAL A 110 22.95 7.08 -2.82
C VAL A 110 24.40 7.49 -3.07
N GLY A 111 24.76 7.63 -4.34
CA GLY A 111 26.14 7.88 -4.74
C GLY A 111 27.08 6.76 -4.25
N GLU A 112 28.05 7.11 -3.40
CA GLU A 112 29.03 6.17 -2.86
C GLU A 112 28.62 5.56 -1.51
N ILE A 113 27.45 5.93 -0.98
CA ILE A 113 26.97 5.49 0.34
C ILE A 113 25.94 4.38 0.15
N ALA A 114 26.13 3.26 0.85
CA ALA A 114 25.18 2.15 0.90
C ALA A 114 24.81 1.78 2.34
N LEU A 115 23.52 1.61 2.62
CA LEU A 115 22.95 1.19 3.91
C LEU A 115 22.37 -0.21 3.79
N ASP A 116 22.80 -1.16 4.61
CA ASP A 116 22.09 -2.41 4.87
C ASP A 116 21.17 -2.21 6.08
N LEU A 117 19.86 -2.14 5.83
CA LEU A 117 18.83 -1.89 6.84
C LEU A 117 18.60 -3.08 7.77
N LEU A 118 18.87 -4.30 7.29
CA LEU A 118 18.69 -5.53 8.05
C LEU A 118 19.82 -5.68 9.07
N ARG A 119 21.06 -5.51 8.62
CA ARG A 119 22.26 -5.55 9.46
C ARG A 119 22.51 -4.26 10.22
N ARG A 120 21.84 -3.17 9.82
CA ARG A 120 22.09 -1.80 10.29
C ARG A 120 23.54 -1.38 10.07
N GLU A 121 24.06 -1.69 8.89
CA GLU A 121 25.44 -1.39 8.49
C GLU A 121 25.47 -0.28 7.44
N VAL A 122 26.49 0.55 7.49
CA VAL A 122 26.73 1.62 6.51
C VAL A 122 28.08 1.40 5.88
N THR A 123 28.15 1.55 4.55
CA THR A 123 29.42 1.61 3.83
C THR A 123 29.50 2.88 3.00
N ARG A 124 30.72 3.41 2.88
CA ARG A 124 31.05 4.49 1.93
C ARG A 124 32.22 4.02 1.08
N CYS A 125 32.06 4.04 -0.25
CA CYS A 125 33.04 3.50 -1.19
C CYS A 125 33.43 2.04 -0.83
N GLY A 126 32.46 1.24 -0.37
CA GLY A 126 32.66 -0.14 0.07
C GLY A 126 33.37 -0.32 1.43
N LYS A 127 33.75 0.76 2.13
CA LYS A 127 34.36 0.68 3.46
C LYS A 127 33.31 0.87 4.57
N PRO A 128 33.33 0.06 5.64
CA PRO A 128 32.36 0.19 6.72
C PRO A 128 32.52 1.52 7.46
N VAL A 129 31.40 2.15 7.79
CA VAL A 129 31.29 3.37 8.58
C VAL A 129 30.47 3.04 9.82
N HIS A 130 31.07 3.21 10.99
CA HIS A 130 30.34 3.01 12.24
C HIS A 130 29.53 4.26 12.57
N LEU A 131 28.22 4.09 12.71
CA LEU A 131 27.29 5.15 13.11
C LEU A 131 26.58 4.76 14.40
N GLN A 132 26.32 5.75 15.24
CA GLN A 132 25.44 5.57 16.38
C GLN A 132 23.99 5.36 15.91
N PRO A 133 23.11 4.76 16.74
CA PRO A 133 21.73 4.47 16.35
C PRO A 133 20.94 5.68 15.82
N ARG A 134 21.18 6.87 16.39
CA ARG A 134 20.53 8.12 15.95
C ARG A 134 21.07 8.62 14.60
N GLU A 135 22.37 8.50 14.39
CA GLU A 135 23.03 8.90 13.14
C GLU A 135 22.61 7.98 11.99
N PHE A 136 22.52 6.67 12.25
CA PHE A 136 21.98 5.71 11.28
C PHE A 136 20.55 6.05 10.90
N ALA A 137 19.68 6.28 11.88
CA ALA A 137 18.28 6.61 11.62
C ALA A 137 18.13 7.92 10.82
N LEU A 138 18.94 8.94 11.14
CA LEU A 138 18.95 10.20 10.40
C LEU A 138 19.43 10.00 8.96
N LEU A 139 20.52 9.27 8.75
CA LEU A 139 21.07 8.99 7.42
C LEU A 139 20.09 8.16 6.57
N GLU A 140 19.45 7.16 7.16
CA GLU A 140 18.39 6.38 6.49
C GLU A 140 17.27 7.30 6.00
N GLN A 141 16.77 8.20 6.86
CA GLN A 141 15.72 9.14 6.48
C GLN A 141 16.17 10.09 5.36
N LEU A 142 17.41 10.60 5.41
CA LEU A 142 17.95 11.45 4.35
C LEU A 142 18.07 10.70 3.02
N MET A 143 18.56 9.45 3.04
CA MET A 143 18.76 8.65 1.83
C MET A 143 17.44 8.14 1.22
N ARG A 144 16.41 7.88 2.03
CA ARG A 144 15.07 7.54 1.53
C ARG A 144 14.38 8.67 0.78
N HIS A 145 14.76 9.90 1.07
CA HIS A 145 14.21 11.12 0.45
C HIS A 145 15.26 11.82 -0.41
N ALA A 146 16.34 11.12 -0.79
CA ALA A 146 17.34 11.65 -1.71
C ALA A 146 16.75 11.66 -3.12
N GLY A 147 16.25 12.83 -3.54
CA GLY A 147 15.64 13.10 -4.84
C GLY A 147 15.23 14.55 -4.95
#